data_AF-A0A1F1ZEY1-F1
#
_entry.id   AF-A0A1F1ZEY1-F1
#
_cell.length_a   1.000
_cell.length_b   1.000
_cell.length_c   1.000
_cell.angle_alpha   90.00
_cell.angle_beta   90.00
_cell.angle_gamma   90.00
#
_symmetry.space_group_name_H-M   'P 1'
#
loop_
_entity.id
_entity.type
_entity.pdbx_description
1 polymer ?
#
loop_
_entity_poly.entity_id
_entity_poly.type
_entity_poly.pdbx_seq_one_letter_code
_entity_poly.pdbx_strand_id
1 'polypeptide(L)'
;MLFERRNVIGGRFLDPGAQDVSRRYHHRTPYLKITRTDGSPASMVKHLTAPVKASGAVFRGSTEVTAAHFDEPEGKWVLTVVGPDGTETQESFDVLVRATGEPSPWIEVPGRKNQNVDELYLHHGVEVVGPPNLLFVDGPHASDARLKGKSMAVAEARADYCRRYVRQLEIRGPGAITVKQDRWLVQPGMLSGLKSVLQEFDAYPHAFKQASNYVQEDRRAARH
;
A
#
# COMPACT_ATOMS: atom_id res chain seq x y z
N MET A 1 -5.88 11.36 8.45
CA MET A 1 -4.46 11.71 8.66
C MET A 1 -3.89 12.39 7.41
N LEU A 2 -3.19 13.52 7.55
CA LEU A 2 -2.60 14.27 6.44
C LEU A 2 -1.14 13.86 6.20
N PHE A 3 -0.87 13.10 5.13
CA PHE A 3 0.45 12.51 4.86
C PHE A 3 1.48 13.52 4.29
N GLU A 4 1.03 14.46 3.46
CA GLU A 4 1.89 15.48 2.86
C GLU A 4 1.14 16.82 2.85
N ARG A 5 1.62 17.77 3.65
CA ARG A 5 0.95 19.06 3.87
C ARG A 5 1.04 19.95 2.65
N ARG A 6 2.11 19.83 1.86
CA ARG A 6 2.29 20.56 0.62
C ARG A 6 1.69 19.78 -0.54
N ASN A 7 1.21 20.48 -1.57
CA ASN A 7 0.82 19.81 -2.81
C ASN A 7 2.04 19.49 -3.70
N VAL A 8 3.09 18.90 -3.11
CA VAL A 8 4.35 18.53 -3.77
C VAL A 8 4.87 17.22 -3.15
N ILE A 9 5.25 16.26 -3.99
CA ILE A 9 5.86 14.99 -3.56
C ILE A 9 7.18 15.26 -2.84
N GLY A 10 7.30 14.78 -1.60
CA GLY A 10 8.48 15.04 -0.77
C GLY A 10 8.55 16.48 -0.27
N GLY A 11 7.43 17.19 -0.26
CA GLY A 11 7.31 18.57 0.20
C GLY A 11 7.86 18.79 1.61
N ARG A 12 7.73 17.78 2.48
CA ARG A 12 8.32 17.79 3.83
C ARG A 12 9.83 18.08 3.87
N PHE A 13 10.59 17.75 2.83
CA PHE A 13 12.03 18.04 2.78
C PHE A 13 12.32 19.52 2.58
N LEU A 14 11.33 20.30 2.14
CA LEU A 14 11.43 21.75 1.91
C LEU A 14 10.96 22.56 3.12
N ASP A 15 10.57 21.92 4.23
CA ASP A 15 10.11 22.61 5.42
C ASP A 15 11.28 23.20 6.23
N PRO A 16 11.11 24.38 6.86
CA PRO A 16 12.10 24.91 7.79
C PRO A 16 12.38 23.91 8.91
N GLY A 17 13.64 23.50 9.08
CA GLY A 17 14.04 22.51 10.08
C GLY A 17 13.84 21.04 9.66
N ALA A 18 13.58 20.77 8.39
CA ALA A 18 13.59 19.40 7.86
C ALA A 18 14.96 18.73 8.11
N GLN A 19 14.95 17.41 8.35
CA GLN A 19 16.18 16.64 8.53
C GLN A 19 17.03 16.67 7.25
N ASP A 20 18.36 16.70 7.44
CA ASP A 20 19.31 16.64 6.33
C ASP A 20 19.08 15.39 5.47
N VAL A 21 19.06 15.61 4.16
CA VAL A 21 18.88 14.53 3.19
C VAL A 21 20.21 13.85 2.93
N SER A 22 20.24 12.52 3.02
CA SER A 22 21.46 11.76 2.70
C SER A 22 21.84 11.93 1.23
N ARG A 23 23.09 12.35 0.98
CA ARG A 23 23.72 12.32 -0.36
C ARG A 23 23.77 10.93 -0.99
N ARG A 24 23.56 9.87 -0.20
CA ARG A 24 23.58 8.48 -0.66
C ARG A 24 22.18 7.91 -0.92
N TYR A 25 21.13 8.72 -0.82
CA TYR A 25 19.79 8.26 -1.14
C TYR A 25 19.68 7.92 -2.62
N HIS A 26 19.21 6.72 -2.93
CA HIS A 26 18.92 6.29 -4.29
C HIS A 26 17.91 5.15 -4.24
N HIS A 27 17.06 5.09 -5.25
CA HIS A 27 16.28 3.89 -5.50
C HIS A 27 17.20 2.72 -5.84
N ARG A 28 16.96 1.53 -5.28
CA ARG A 28 17.65 0.31 -5.70
C ARG A 28 16.95 -0.33 -6.89
N THR A 29 15.64 -0.17 -6.97
CA THR A 29 14.78 -0.65 -8.06
C THR A 29 15.15 0.04 -9.39
N PRO A 30 15.62 -0.70 -10.42
CA PRO A 30 16.21 -0.12 -11.62
C PRO A 30 15.32 0.88 -12.37
N TYR A 31 14.03 0.57 -12.54
CA TYR A 31 13.10 1.44 -13.28
C TYR A 31 12.71 2.72 -12.55
N LEU A 32 13.07 2.86 -11.26
CA LEU A 32 12.88 4.10 -10.50
C LEU A 32 14.12 5.02 -10.55
N LYS A 33 15.26 4.54 -11.07
CA LYS A 33 16.53 5.30 -11.15
C LYS A 33 16.56 6.32 -12.30
N ILE A 34 15.54 7.18 -12.39
CA ILE A 34 15.37 8.12 -13.49
C ILE A 34 16.31 9.33 -13.35
N THR A 35 16.54 9.78 -12.12
CA THR A 35 17.39 10.93 -11.81
C THR A 35 18.37 10.59 -10.68
N ARG A 36 19.40 11.44 -10.50
CA ARG A 36 20.32 11.38 -9.35
C ARG A 36 20.02 12.52 -8.38
N THR A 37 20.36 12.33 -7.11
CA THR A 37 20.34 13.40 -6.08
C THR A 37 21.75 13.92 -5.84
N ASP A 38 21.88 15.22 -5.56
CA ASP A 38 23.09 15.87 -5.04
C ASP A 38 23.08 16.01 -3.50
N GLY A 39 22.04 15.46 -2.85
CA GLY A 39 21.79 15.58 -1.41
C GLY A 39 21.10 16.86 -0.97
N SER A 40 20.77 17.79 -1.88
CA SER A 40 19.89 18.92 -1.57
C SER A 40 18.42 18.50 -1.46
N PRO A 41 17.60 19.18 -0.64
CA PRO A 41 16.15 18.96 -0.61
C PRO A 41 15.48 19.08 -1.98
N ALA A 42 15.90 20.06 -2.79
CA ALA A 42 15.35 20.26 -4.14
C ALA A 42 15.64 19.08 -5.07
N SER A 43 16.86 18.53 -5.03
CA SER A 43 17.18 17.35 -5.84
C SER A 43 16.47 16.09 -5.33
N MET A 44 16.20 15.99 -4.02
CA MET A 44 15.39 14.91 -3.45
C MET A 44 13.94 14.96 -3.92
N VAL A 45 13.30 16.12 -3.87
CA VAL A 45 11.95 16.34 -4.40
C VAL A 45 11.88 15.98 -5.89
N LYS A 46 12.85 16.46 -6.68
CA LYS A 46 12.96 16.08 -8.11
C LYS A 46 13.12 14.57 -8.28
N HIS A 47 13.92 13.93 -7.42
CA HIS A 47 14.17 12.50 -7.48
C HIS A 47 12.91 11.67 -7.21
N LEU A 48 12.15 12.01 -6.17
CA LEU A 48 10.90 11.33 -5.82
C LEU A 48 9.76 11.62 -6.81
N THR A 49 9.72 12.83 -7.37
CA THR A 49 8.68 13.24 -8.32
C THR A 49 8.83 12.56 -9.68
N ALA A 50 10.06 12.32 -10.13
CA ALA A 50 10.34 11.76 -11.46
C ALA A 50 9.62 10.42 -11.75
N PRO A 51 9.68 9.39 -10.89
CA PRO A 51 8.99 8.12 -11.13
C PRO A 51 7.46 8.24 -11.11
N VAL A 52 6.91 9.10 -10.25
CA VAL A 52 5.44 9.32 -10.19
C VAL A 52 4.96 10.00 -11.48
N LYS A 53 5.70 10.99 -11.99
CA LYS A 53 5.39 11.60 -13.29
C LYS A 53 5.53 10.61 -14.44
N ALA A 54 6.58 9.78 -14.43
CA ALA A 54 6.81 8.80 -15.48
C ALA A 54 5.76 7.68 -15.50
N SER A 55 5.17 7.33 -14.36
CA SER A 55 4.09 6.33 -14.29
C SER A 55 2.71 6.87 -14.67
N GLY A 56 2.55 8.20 -14.77
CA GLY A 56 1.25 8.83 -14.97
C GLY A 56 0.34 8.77 -13.73
N ALA A 57 0.88 8.41 -12.56
CA ALA A 57 0.11 8.36 -11.33
C ALA A 57 -0.28 9.78 -10.85
N VAL A 58 -1.49 9.89 -10.30
CA VAL A 58 -1.99 11.14 -9.73
C VAL A 58 -1.52 11.26 -8.29
N PHE A 59 -0.92 12.41 -7.95
CA PHE A 59 -0.58 12.77 -6.58
C PHE A 59 -1.49 13.91 -6.12
N ARG A 60 -2.06 13.78 -4.91
CA ARG A 60 -2.82 14.85 -4.25
C ARG A 60 -2.24 15.06 -2.86
N GLY A 61 -1.54 16.17 -2.67
CA GLY A 61 -1.16 16.64 -1.34
C GLY A 61 -2.28 17.45 -0.70
N SER A 62 -2.06 17.90 0.54
CA SER A 62 -3.05 18.71 1.28
C SER A 62 -4.46 18.08 1.31
N THR A 63 -4.50 16.75 1.27
CA THR A 63 -5.71 15.93 1.15
C THR A 63 -5.69 14.88 2.24
N GLU A 64 -6.80 14.71 2.94
CA GLU A 64 -6.90 13.80 4.09
C GLU A 64 -7.84 12.63 3.79
N VAL A 65 -7.36 11.41 4.01
CA VAL A 65 -8.24 10.24 4.09
C VAL A 65 -8.79 10.16 5.51
N THR A 66 -10.12 10.16 5.64
CA THR A 66 -10.83 10.14 6.93
C THR A 66 -11.44 8.78 7.22
N ALA A 67 -11.88 8.05 6.18
CA ALA A 67 -12.46 6.73 6.29
C ALA A 67 -12.13 5.86 5.08
N ALA A 68 -12.15 4.54 5.26
CA ALA A 68 -12.16 3.56 4.17
C ALA A 68 -13.04 2.37 4.53
N HIS A 69 -13.88 1.93 3.59
CA HIS A 69 -14.71 0.73 3.73
C HIS A 69 -14.59 -0.14 2.48
N PHE A 70 -14.85 -1.45 2.62
CA PHE A 70 -14.77 -2.37 1.48
C PHE A 70 -16.17 -2.65 0.94
N ASP A 71 -16.41 -2.24 -0.31
CA ASP A 71 -17.59 -2.56 -1.09
C ASP A 71 -17.45 -4.00 -1.62
N GLU A 72 -18.04 -4.96 -0.91
CA GLU A 72 -18.04 -6.37 -1.31
C GLU A 72 -18.66 -6.64 -2.69
N PRO A 73 -19.81 -6.05 -3.05
CA PRO A 73 -20.39 -6.19 -4.38
C PRO A 73 -19.46 -5.79 -5.52
N GLU A 74 -18.72 -4.69 -5.37
CA GLU A 74 -17.77 -4.20 -6.36
C GLU A 74 -16.37 -4.81 -6.24
N GLY A 75 -16.02 -5.36 -5.07
CA GLY A 75 -14.68 -5.83 -4.76
C GLY A 75 -13.66 -4.70 -4.62
N LYS A 76 -14.09 -3.53 -4.14
CA LYS A 76 -13.28 -2.31 -4.09
C LYS A 76 -13.28 -1.68 -2.71
N TRP A 77 -12.20 -1.01 -2.39
CA TRP A 77 -12.15 -0.06 -1.29
C TRP A 77 -12.74 1.27 -1.73
N VAL A 78 -13.63 1.82 -0.91
CA VAL A 78 -14.17 3.17 -1.06
C VAL A 78 -13.60 4.03 0.06
N LEU A 79 -12.90 5.08 -0.33
CA LEU A 79 -12.24 6.02 0.57
C LEU A 79 -13.09 7.27 0.67
N THR A 80 -13.24 7.78 1.88
CA THR A 80 -13.69 9.15 2.12
C THR A 80 -12.48 10.06 2.21
N VAL A 81 -12.47 11.08 1.36
CA VAL A 81 -11.34 11.98 1.15
C VAL A 81 -11.80 13.42 1.31
N VAL A 82 -11.11 14.19 2.16
CA VAL A 82 -11.34 15.61 2.38
C VAL A 82 -10.23 16.40 1.66
N GLY A 83 -10.64 17.21 0.69
CA GLY A 83 -9.75 18.09 -0.08
C GLY A 83 -9.28 19.32 0.71
N PRO A 84 -8.35 20.11 0.12
CA PRO A 84 -7.81 21.31 0.77
C PRO A 84 -8.86 22.43 0.98
N ASP A 85 -9.95 22.40 0.23
CA ASP A 85 -11.12 23.29 0.34
C ASP A 85 -12.14 22.80 1.38
N GLY A 86 -11.88 21.65 2.02
CA GLY A 86 -12.81 21.00 2.95
C GLY A 86 -13.90 20.18 2.26
N THR A 87 -13.89 20.07 0.93
CA THR A 87 -14.88 19.26 0.20
C THR A 87 -14.62 17.78 0.44
N GLU A 88 -15.66 17.06 0.85
CA GLU A 88 -15.62 15.61 0.99
C GLU A 88 -16.00 14.92 -0.32
N THR A 89 -15.22 13.93 -0.72
CA THR A 89 -15.47 13.11 -1.91
C THR A 89 -15.24 11.63 -1.59
N GLN A 90 -15.83 10.75 -2.41
CA GLN A 90 -15.60 9.31 -2.34
C GLN A 90 -14.90 8.81 -3.60
N GLU A 91 -13.92 7.93 -3.41
CA GLU A 91 -13.15 7.34 -4.50
C GLU A 91 -12.97 5.84 -4.28
N SER A 92 -13.04 5.08 -5.37
CA SER A 92 -12.98 3.61 -5.33
C SER A 92 -11.68 3.07 -5.92
N PHE A 93 -11.05 2.11 -5.24
CA PHE A 93 -9.79 1.48 -5.66
C PHE A 93 -9.83 -0.02 -5.40
N ASP A 94 -9.22 -0.82 -6.27
CA ASP A 94 -9.16 -2.27 -6.08
C ASP A 94 -8.26 -2.67 -4.90
N VAL A 95 -7.19 -1.91 -4.65
CA VAL A 95 -6.18 -2.17 -3.61
C VAL A 95 -5.90 -0.91 -2.82
N LEU A 96 -5.82 -1.04 -1.50
CA LEU A 96 -5.31 -0.02 -0.60
C LEU A 96 -3.90 -0.35 -0.15
N VAL A 97 -2.99 0.61 -0.34
CA VAL A 97 -1.60 0.51 0.15
C VAL A 97 -1.35 1.62 1.17
N ARG A 98 -1.07 1.23 2.42
CA ARG A 98 -0.62 2.15 3.46
C ARG A 98 0.90 2.28 3.44
N ALA A 99 1.37 3.52 3.42
CA ALA A 99 2.79 3.88 3.42
C ALA A 99 3.04 5.20 4.17
N THR A 100 2.27 5.45 5.23
CA THR A 100 2.22 6.71 5.98
C THR A 100 3.32 6.85 7.04
N GLY A 101 3.79 5.74 7.60
CA GLY A 101 4.70 5.68 8.75
C GLY A 101 4.03 6.06 10.08
N GLU A 102 2.70 6.18 10.07
CA GLU A 102 1.86 6.77 11.11
C GLU A 102 0.57 5.93 11.25
N PRO A 103 -0.18 6.05 12.35
CA PRO A 103 -1.43 5.32 12.53
C PRO A 103 -2.39 5.50 11.35
N SER A 104 -3.07 4.41 10.98
CA SER A 104 -4.05 4.45 9.90
C SER A 104 -5.19 5.42 10.25
N PRO A 105 -5.81 6.08 9.24
CA PRO A 105 -7.15 6.63 9.43
C PRO A 105 -8.12 5.50 9.81
N TRP A 106 -9.39 5.82 10.09
CA TRP A 106 -10.36 4.77 10.32
C TRP A 106 -10.52 3.92 9.04
N ILE A 107 -10.07 2.66 9.10
CA ILE A 107 -10.24 1.67 8.03
C ILE A 107 -11.12 0.57 8.61
N GLU A 108 -12.24 0.31 7.96
CA GLU A 108 -13.15 -0.76 8.36
C GLU A 108 -12.45 -2.13 8.29
N VAL A 109 -12.72 -2.97 9.29
CA VAL A 109 -12.38 -4.39 9.23
C VAL A 109 -13.68 -5.16 8.97
N PRO A 110 -13.89 -5.68 7.73
CA PRO A 110 -15.11 -6.38 7.38
C PRO A 110 -15.46 -7.49 8.38
N GLY A 111 -16.70 -7.48 8.87
CA GLY A 111 -17.20 -8.43 9.86
C GLY A 111 -16.73 -8.22 11.30
N ARG A 112 -15.91 -7.20 11.60
CA ARG A 112 -15.43 -6.91 12.96
C ARG A 112 -15.63 -5.43 13.33
N LYS A 113 -16.73 -5.13 14.03
CA LYS A 113 -17.02 -3.79 14.53
C LYS A 113 -15.98 -3.35 15.55
N ASN A 114 -15.57 -2.08 15.49
CA ASN A 114 -14.63 -1.43 16.42
C ASN A 114 -13.21 -2.03 16.47
N GLN A 115 -12.84 -2.90 15.54
CA GLN A 115 -11.49 -3.44 15.46
C GLN A 115 -10.57 -2.39 14.83
N ASN A 116 -9.46 -2.07 15.50
CA ASN A 116 -8.41 -1.28 14.90
C ASN A 116 -7.62 -2.14 13.90
N VAL A 117 -7.52 -1.67 12.65
CA VAL A 117 -6.78 -2.35 11.58
C VAL A 117 -5.29 -2.47 11.88
N ASP A 118 -4.72 -1.51 12.62
CA ASP A 118 -3.30 -1.47 12.94
C ASP A 118 -2.88 -2.53 13.96
N GLU A 119 -3.85 -3.14 14.65
CA GLU A 119 -3.65 -4.22 15.62
C GLU A 119 -3.73 -5.61 14.97
N LEU A 120 -4.09 -5.68 13.69
CA LEU A 120 -4.18 -6.96 12.97
C LEU A 120 -2.81 -7.50 12.60
N TYR A 121 -2.73 -8.83 12.51
CA TYR A 121 -1.52 -9.50 12.03
C TYR A 121 -1.24 -9.16 10.57
N LEU A 122 0.04 -9.15 10.20
CA LEU A 122 0.50 -8.95 8.84
C LEU A 122 1.16 -10.22 8.31
N HIS A 123 0.63 -10.79 7.23
CA HIS A 123 1.30 -11.84 6.49
C HIS A 123 2.57 -11.30 5.83
N HIS A 124 3.70 -11.90 6.15
CA HIS A 124 5.04 -11.48 5.75
C HIS A 124 5.35 -9.99 6.02
N GLY A 125 4.61 -9.38 6.95
CA GLY A 125 4.74 -7.96 7.28
C GLY A 125 4.19 -7.01 6.22
N VAL A 126 3.31 -7.47 5.32
CA VAL A 126 2.70 -6.65 4.28
C VAL A 126 1.18 -6.76 4.27
N GLU A 127 0.63 -7.96 4.14
CA GLU A 127 -0.80 -8.14 3.86
C GLU A 127 -1.57 -8.22 5.17
N VAL A 128 -2.60 -7.38 5.33
CA VAL A 128 -3.38 -7.35 6.57
C VAL A 128 -4.28 -8.58 6.65
N VAL A 129 -4.17 -9.35 7.73
CA VAL A 129 -4.98 -10.56 7.92
C VAL A 129 -6.41 -10.17 8.30
N GLY A 130 -7.35 -10.41 7.39
CA GLY A 130 -8.79 -10.16 7.57
C GLY A 130 -9.35 -9.30 6.45
N PRO A 131 -9.02 -8.00 6.39
CA PRO A 131 -9.44 -7.13 5.30
C PRO A 131 -8.88 -7.58 3.94
N PRO A 132 -9.68 -7.57 2.86
CA PRO A 132 -9.22 -7.88 1.52
C PRO A 132 -8.40 -6.74 0.93
N ASN A 133 -7.46 -7.07 0.03
CA ASN A 133 -6.74 -6.09 -0.80
C ASN A 133 -6.10 -4.92 -0.02
N LEU A 134 -5.75 -5.12 1.25
CA LEU A 134 -5.14 -4.11 2.11
C LEU A 134 -3.68 -4.49 2.43
N LEU A 135 -2.76 -3.62 2.04
CA LEU A 135 -1.32 -3.85 2.10
C LEU A 135 -0.62 -2.73 2.87
N PHE A 136 0.27 -3.06 3.78
CA PHE A 136 1.10 -2.10 4.53
C PHE A 136 2.56 -2.21 4.09
N VAL A 137 3.08 -1.17 3.42
CA VAL A 137 4.52 -1.09 3.05
C VAL A 137 5.35 -0.61 4.24
N ASP A 138 4.75 0.19 5.10
CA ASP A 138 5.27 0.75 6.34
C ASP A 138 4.82 -0.03 7.59
N GLY A 139 4.23 -1.22 7.40
CA GLY A 139 3.69 -2.06 8.48
C GLY A 139 4.69 -2.23 9.62
N PRO A 140 4.22 -2.29 10.90
CA PRO A 140 5.08 -2.37 12.06
C PRO A 140 6.16 -3.41 11.84
N HIS A 141 7.41 -2.98 11.98
CA HIS A 141 8.52 -3.92 12.03
C HIS A 141 8.30 -4.76 13.30
N ALA A 142 8.10 -6.07 13.18
CA ALA A 142 8.54 -6.94 14.28
C ALA A 142 9.98 -6.48 14.57
N SER A 143 10.23 -6.22 15.86
CA SER A 143 11.27 -5.42 16.52
C SER A 143 12.74 -5.71 16.16
N ASP A 144 13.03 -6.06 14.91
CA ASP A 144 14.33 -6.45 14.42
C ASP A 144 15.11 -5.20 13.99
N ALA A 145 16.03 -4.80 14.87
CA ALA A 145 16.98 -3.73 14.62
C ALA A 145 17.70 -3.86 13.27
N ARG A 146 17.87 -5.09 12.75
CA ARG A 146 18.54 -5.36 11.47
C ARG A 146 17.72 -4.89 10.27
N LEU A 147 16.39 -4.96 10.35
CA LEU A 147 15.50 -4.43 9.31
C LEU A 147 15.36 -2.92 9.42
N LYS A 148 15.33 -2.38 10.65
CA LYS A 148 15.27 -0.92 10.90
C LYS A 148 16.45 -0.19 10.24
N GLY A 149 17.66 -0.74 10.32
CA GLY A 149 18.85 -0.20 9.63
C GLY A 149 18.82 -0.31 8.09
N LYS A 150 17.84 -1.02 7.53
CA LYS A 150 17.67 -1.24 6.08
C LYS A 150 16.27 -0.84 5.59
N SER A 151 15.61 0.10 6.29
CA SER A 151 14.22 0.50 6.08
C SER A 151 13.86 0.77 4.61
N MET A 152 14.70 1.49 3.87
CA MET A 152 14.48 1.73 2.43
C MET A 152 14.46 0.46 1.59
N ALA A 153 15.39 -0.47 1.85
CA ALA A 153 15.44 -1.73 1.10
C ALA A 153 14.26 -2.65 1.45
N VAL A 154 13.73 -2.53 2.68
CA VAL A 154 12.50 -3.20 3.11
C VAL A 154 11.29 -2.60 2.40
N ALA A 155 11.15 -1.28 2.41
CA ALA A 155 10.06 -0.58 1.74
C ALA A 155 10.03 -0.88 0.23
N GLU A 156 11.19 -0.87 -0.45
CA GLU A 156 11.27 -1.23 -1.86
C GLU A 156 10.86 -2.68 -2.13
N ALA A 157 11.29 -3.64 -1.30
CA ALA A 157 10.88 -5.03 -1.45
C ALA A 157 9.37 -5.22 -1.28
N ARG A 158 8.77 -4.52 -0.31
CA ARG A 158 7.32 -4.55 -0.06
C ARG A 158 6.53 -3.85 -1.18
N ALA A 159 7.00 -2.71 -1.68
CA ALA A 159 6.37 -2.01 -2.80
C ALA A 159 6.42 -2.86 -4.09
N ASP A 160 7.56 -3.51 -4.34
CA ASP A 160 7.73 -4.47 -5.43
C ASP A 160 6.76 -5.66 -5.30
N TYR A 161 6.52 -6.14 -4.08
CA TYR A 161 5.49 -7.15 -3.81
C TYR A 161 4.08 -6.63 -4.08
N CYS A 162 3.75 -5.41 -3.64
CA CYS A 162 2.44 -4.80 -3.93
C CYS A 162 2.14 -4.76 -5.43
N ARG A 163 3.14 -4.46 -6.27
CA ARG A 163 2.99 -4.52 -7.75
C ARG A 163 2.60 -5.92 -8.23
N ARG A 164 3.22 -6.97 -7.67
CA ARG A 164 2.93 -8.38 -8.02
C ARG A 164 1.56 -8.82 -7.51
N TYR A 165 1.18 -8.31 -6.34
CA TYR A 165 -0.15 -8.50 -5.76
C TYR A 165 -1.24 -7.87 -6.64
N VAL A 166 -1.09 -6.60 -7.04
CA VAL A 166 -2.04 -5.93 -7.95
C VAL A 166 -2.20 -6.70 -9.26
N ARG A 167 -1.10 -7.25 -9.81
CA ARG A 167 -1.14 -8.11 -11.00
C ARG A 167 -2.04 -9.34 -10.82
N GLN A 168 -2.22 -9.84 -9.60
CA GLN A 168 -3.13 -10.96 -9.33
C GLN A 168 -4.60 -10.60 -9.54
N LEU A 169 -5.00 -9.37 -9.23
CA LEU A 169 -6.34 -8.84 -9.49
C LEU A 169 -6.52 -8.52 -10.97
N GLU A 170 -5.50 -7.99 -11.64
CA GLU A 170 -5.55 -7.81 -13.11
C GLU A 170 -5.79 -9.12 -13.86
N ILE A 171 -5.23 -10.23 -13.38
CA ILE A 171 -5.40 -11.56 -13.99
C ILE A 171 -6.75 -12.18 -13.65
N ARG A 172 -7.21 -12.07 -12.39
CA ARG A 172 -8.43 -12.74 -11.91
C ARG A 172 -9.71 -11.92 -12.12
N GLY A 173 -9.58 -10.63 -12.38
CA GLY A 173 -10.68 -9.68 -12.47
C GLY A 173 -11.07 -9.08 -11.10
N PRO A 174 -12.10 -8.22 -11.08
CA PRO A 174 -12.58 -7.54 -9.88
C PRO A 174 -12.95 -8.51 -8.75
N GLY A 175 -12.47 -8.25 -7.55
CA GLY A 175 -12.71 -9.12 -6.41
C GLY A 175 -11.79 -8.88 -5.23
N ALA A 176 -11.91 -9.76 -4.24
CA ALA A 176 -11.24 -9.69 -2.96
C ALA A 176 -10.19 -10.81 -2.86
N ILE A 177 -8.92 -10.44 -2.66
CA ILE A 177 -7.87 -11.35 -2.20
C ILE A 177 -7.73 -11.17 -0.69
N THR A 178 -7.84 -12.27 0.06
CA THR A 178 -7.68 -12.30 1.52
C THR A 178 -6.64 -13.33 1.94
N VAL A 179 -5.94 -13.06 3.04
CA VAL A 179 -5.09 -14.04 3.70
C VAL A 179 -5.95 -15.00 4.53
N LYS A 180 -5.76 -16.31 4.34
CA LYS A 180 -6.41 -17.34 5.15
C LYS A 180 -5.89 -17.29 6.59
N GLN A 181 -6.80 -17.27 7.56
CA GLN A 181 -6.47 -17.09 8.98
C GLN A 181 -5.54 -18.18 9.55
N ASP A 182 -5.57 -19.39 9.00
CA ASP A 182 -4.75 -20.53 9.42
C ASP A 182 -3.43 -20.66 8.65
N ARG A 183 -3.18 -19.80 7.65
CA ARG A 183 -2.03 -19.90 6.74
C ARG A 183 -1.13 -18.66 6.71
N TRP A 184 -1.47 -17.61 7.47
CA TRP A 184 -0.59 -16.47 7.54
C TRP A 184 0.74 -16.85 8.20
N LEU A 185 1.81 -16.24 7.68
CA LEU A 185 3.17 -16.41 8.17
C LEU A 185 3.72 -15.06 8.63
N VAL A 186 4.48 -15.09 9.72
CA VAL A 186 5.21 -13.92 10.23
C VAL A 186 6.25 -13.42 9.22
N GLN A 187 6.63 -12.15 9.32
CA GLN A 187 7.74 -11.62 8.53
C GLN A 187 9.07 -12.30 8.89
N PRO A 188 9.93 -12.60 7.89
CA PRO A 188 11.30 -13.00 8.16
C PRO A 188 12.11 -11.87 8.83
N GLY A 189 12.96 -12.19 9.82
CA GLY A 189 13.80 -11.19 10.51
C GLY A 189 14.99 -10.66 9.68
N MET A 190 15.41 -11.41 8.65
CA MET A 190 16.52 -10.99 7.78
C MET A 190 16.02 -10.43 6.45
N LEU A 191 16.68 -9.38 5.94
CA LEU A 191 16.35 -8.77 4.64
C LEU A 191 16.40 -9.78 3.48
N SER A 192 17.33 -10.74 3.50
CA SER A 192 17.42 -11.80 2.49
C SER A 192 16.18 -12.70 2.52
N GLY A 193 15.78 -13.14 3.71
CA GLY A 193 14.56 -13.93 3.90
C GLY A 193 13.32 -13.16 3.47
N LEU A 194 13.20 -11.89 3.86
CA LEU A 194 12.09 -11.03 3.46
C LEU A 194 12.01 -10.89 1.94
N LYS A 195 13.14 -10.61 1.27
CA LYS A 195 13.19 -10.53 -0.19
C LYS A 195 12.82 -11.85 -0.86
N SER A 196 13.23 -12.98 -0.27
CA SER A 196 12.89 -14.30 -0.79
C SER A 196 11.39 -14.56 -0.77
N VAL A 197 10.70 -14.28 0.35
CA VAL A 197 9.26 -14.54 0.46
C VAL A 197 8.42 -13.54 -0.32
N LEU A 198 8.93 -12.31 -0.53
CA LEU A 198 8.25 -11.25 -1.27
C LEU A 198 8.59 -11.23 -2.77
N GLN A 199 9.39 -12.18 -3.25
CA GLN A 199 9.81 -12.22 -4.66
C GLN A 199 8.65 -12.58 -5.60
N GLU A 200 7.67 -13.33 -5.11
CA GLU A 200 6.52 -13.84 -5.86
C GLU A 200 5.26 -13.82 -4.99
N PHE A 201 4.10 -13.88 -5.64
CA PHE A 201 2.82 -14.06 -4.93
C PHE A 201 2.56 -15.55 -4.74
N ASP A 202 2.44 -15.99 -3.49
CA ASP A 202 2.08 -17.38 -3.18
C ASP A 202 0.56 -17.54 -3.12
N ALA A 203 -0.04 -18.39 -3.95
CA ALA A 203 -1.48 -18.62 -3.93
C ALA A 203 -1.95 -19.44 -2.71
N TYR A 204 -1.06 -20.18 -2.05
CA TYR A 204 -1.41 -21.08 -0.96
C TYR A 204 -2.04 -20.36 0.27
N PRO A 205 -1.44 -19.30 0.84
CA PRO A 205 -2.02 -18.57 1.96
C PRO A 205 -3.19 -17.68 1.56
N HIS A 206 -3.49 -17.54 0.26
CA HIS A 206 -4.51 -16.61 -0.24
C HIS A 206 -5.79 -17.30 -0.68
N ALA A 207 -6.90 -16.60 -0.50
CA ALA A 207 -8.19 -16.90 -1.10
C ALA A 207 -8.59 -15.75 -2.02
N PHE A 208 -9.27 -16.06 -3.13
CA PHE A 208 -9.87 -15.08 -4.01
C PHE A 208 -11.38 -15.28 -4.08
N LYS A 209 -12.13 -14.19 -3.90
CA LYS A 209 -13.58 -14.13 -4.08
C LYS A 209 -13.89 -13.09 -5.17
N GLN A 210 -14.51 -13.53 -6.26
CA GLN A 210 -14.96 -12.61 -7.30
C GLN A 210 -16.05 -11.67 -6.76
N ALA A 211 -15.98 -10.40 -7.15
CA ALA A 211 -16.98 -9.39 -6.81
C ALA A 211 -18.36 -9.78 -7.39
N SER A 212 -19.42 -9.68 -6.59
CA SER A 212 -20.72 -10.25 -6.97
C SER A 212 -21.34 -9.59 -8.19
N ASN A 213 -21.08 -8.29 -8.42
CA ASN A 213 -21.57 -7.56 -9.59
C ASN A 213 -20.91 -8.01 -10.91
N TYR A 214 -19.83 -8.79 -10.83
CA TYR A 214 -19.06 -9.28 -11.98
C TYR A 214 -19.17 -10.81 -12.15
N VAL A 215 -19.97 -11.48 -11.33
CA VAL A 215 -20.29 -12.89 -11.52
C VAL A 215 -21.24 -12.99 -12.72
N GLN A 216 -20.75 -13.44 -13.87
CA GLN A 216 -21.56 -13.61 -15.08
C GLN A 216 -22.84 -14.41 -14.79
N GLU A 217 -23.98 -13.93 -15.31
CA GLU A 217 -25.30 -14.58 -15.27
C GLU A 217 -25.31 -15.99 -15.91
N ASP A 218 -24.28 -16.35 -16.69
CA ASP A 218 -24.19 -17.61 -17.44
C ASP A 218 -24.30 -18.88 -16.59
N ARG A 219 -23.99 -18.82 -15.28
CA ARG A 219 -24.20 -19.97 -14.38
C ARG A 219 -25.63 -20.11 -13.85
N ARG A 220 -26.45 -19.06 -13.91
CA ARG A 220 -27.89 -19.12 -13.56
C ARG A 220 -28.73 -19.63 -14.72
N ALA A 221 -28.39 -19.26 -15.96
CA ALA A 221 -29.09 -19.74 -17.16
C ALA A 221 -28.75 -21.21 -17.50
N ALA A 222 -27.53 -21.69 -17.21
CA ALA A 222 -27.15 -23.08 -17.47
C ALA A 222 -27.74 -24.13 -16.47
N ARG A 223 -28.62 -23.69 -15.55
CA ARG A 223 -29.27 -24.54 -14.54
C ARG A 223 -30.80 -24.54 -14.61
N HIS A 224 -31.38 -23.93 -15.64
CA HIS A 224 -32.82 -23.96 -15.92
C HIS A 224 -33.10 -24.63 -17.25
#